data_AF-A0A9P1C2D0-F1
#
_entry.id   AF-A0A9P1C2D0-F1
#
_cell.length_a   1.000
_cell.length_b   1.000
_cell.length_c   1.000
_cell.angle_alpha   90.00
_cell.angle_beta   90.00
_cell.angle_gamma   90.00
#
_symmetry.space_group_name_H-M   'P 1'
#
loop_
_entity.id
_entity.type
_entity.pdbx_description
1 polymer ?
#
loop_
_entity_poly.entity_id
_entity_poly.type
_entity_poly.pdbx_seq_one_letter_code
_entity_poly.pdbx_strand_id
1 'polypeptide(L)'
;MAPWSRWPHLLLLLGVGRAWVWPSEAPKDIPFERSSLFREVDFTGKYATYGAADTWFPSWGSDGNLYSPFTDGKVQDVTSASICHGASCTSTTGYATIKGEDPLNLTISDVGVASSSTSPYHGRYPCGSLHVNGTWFYGTYALDNENHQPGDRLGATRGGYCENWCIQGPFIGFRWSKDNGKTWNEPRERLKSWNDTLFGESAPNNHSKVKFGAIHVVDLGKALQYTPAGDREKMMYVIGHGASSPFSPQSWMQGSEIYLARVRPEIQAVNDRSSWDFYGAQSWHKGDVAKAEPLISWANRTGVTTMTYIETVKRYIVCVSTPTYSPFTEQQFDTYLLESENITGPFRYISYLREFGPQAYFVNIPSKFVGDFNPKDGSLRLFLSYSANFDWKKSAPKPAGSGYHWALQEVILRGSHPIPSTVV
;
A
#
# COMPACT_ATOMS: atom_id res chain seq x y z
N MET A 1 8.34 10.04 -24.71
CA MET A 1 8.14 11.34 -24.04
C MET A 1 6.94 12.04 -24.66
N ALA A 2 5.78 11.96 -24.03
CA ALA A 2 4.70 12.91 -24.32
C ALA A 2 5.04 14.25 -23.61
N PRO A 3 4.61 15.40 -24.13
CA PRO A 3 5.05 16.70 -23.62
C PRO A 3 4.39 16.97 -22.27
N TRP A 4 5.21 17.03 -21.22
CA TRP A 4 4.83 17.47 -19.88
C TRP A 4 4.62 18.98 -19.90
N SER A 5 3.44 19.44 -20.31
CA SER A 5 3.06 20.83 -20.07
C SER A 5 1.58 20.94 -19.70
N ARG A 6 1.37 21.66 -18.59
CA ARG A 6 0.11 22.17 -18.02
C ARG A 6 -0.64 21.23 -17.07
N TRP A 7 -0.19 21.20 -15.82
CA TRP A 7 -1.07 20.98 -14.67
C TRP A 7 -1.24 22.33 -13.93
N PRO A 8 -2.46 22.85 -13.74
CA PRO A 8 -2.67 24.05 -12.93
C PRO A 8 -2.47 23.72 -11.45
N HIS A 9 -2.10 24.72 -10.64
CA HIS A 9 -2.05 24.63 -9.18
C HIS A 9 -3.36 24.01 -8.65
N LEU A 10 -3.29 22.81 -8.03
CA LEU A 10 -4.48 22.01 -7.75
C LEU A 10 -5.15 22.44 -6.43
N LEU A 11 -6.40 22.90 -6.57
CA LEU A 11 -7.40 23.14 -5.52
C LEU A 11 -7.79 21.81 -4.84
N LEU A 12 -8.12 21.88 -3.54
CA LEU A 12 -8.99 20.89 -2.88
C LEU A 12 -10.32 20.83 -3.65
N LEU A 13 -10.67 19.65 -4.18
CA LEU A 13 -11.97 19.40 -4.80
C LEU A 13 -12.85 18.63 -3.81
N LEU A 14 -13.78 19.34 -3.20
CA LEU A 14 -14.91 18.75 -2.47
C LEU A 14 -15.99 18.39 -3.47
N GLY A 15 -16.43 17.13 -3.47
CA GLY A 15 -17.51 16.67 -4.34
C GLY A 15 -18.54 15.82 -3.62
N VAL A 16 -19.78 15.89 -4.12
CA VAL A 16 -20.88 15.00 -3.75
C VAL A 16 -21.32 14.28 -5.01
N GLY A 17 -20.91 13.03 -5.15
CA GLY A 17 -21.46 12.08 -6.11
C GLY A 17 -22.79 11.48 -5.64
N ARG A 18 -23.43 10.69 -6.50
CA ARG A 18 -24.63 9.92 -6.12
C ARG A 18 -24.22 8.75 -5.22
N ALA A 19 -24.88 8.60 -4.07
CA ALA A 19 -24.71 7.43 -3.21
C ALA A 19 -25.03 6.14 -3.98
N TRP A 20 -24.20 5.12 -3.81
CA TRP A 20 -24.33 3.87 -4.56
C TRP A 20 -23.61 2.70 -3.86
N VAL A 21 -24.19 1.50 -3.98
CA VAL A 21 -23.61 0.24 -3.52
C VAL A 21 -22.76 -0.39 -4.61
N TRP A 22 -21.45 -0.58 -4.38
CA TRP A 22 -20.61 -1.27 -5.37
C TRP A 22 -20.96 -2.77 -5.37
N PRO A 23 -21.42 -3.34 -6.51
CA PRO A 23 -21.79 -4.75 -6.57
C PRO A 23 -20.62 -5.65 -6.16
N SER A 24 -20.87 -6.53 -5.20
CA SER A 24 -19.86 -7.50 -4.74
C SER A 24 -19.75 -8.64 -5.76
N GLU A 25 -18.81 -8.53 -6.69
CA GLU A 25 -18.65 -9.44 -7.83
C GLU A 25 -17.44 -10.37 -7.64
N ALA A 26 -17.47 -11.15 -6.57
CA ALA A 26 -16.39 -12.10 -6.29
C ALA A 26 -16.34 -13.20 -7.38
N PRO A 27 -15.14 -13.58 -7.85
CA PRO A 27 -15.00 -14.71 -8.75
C PRO A 27 -15.35 -16.03 -8.01
N LYS A 28 -15.75 -17.05 -8.78
CA LYS A 28 -16.27 -18.32 -8.24
C LYS A 28 -15.26 -19.09 -7.39
N ASP A 29 -13.96 -18.85 -7.61
CA ASP A 29 -12.83 -19.52 -6.96
C ASP A 29 -12.29 -18.75 -5.74
N ILE A 30 -13.02 -17.76 -5.22
CA ILE A 30 -12.59 -17.03 -4.02
C ILE A 30 -12.35 -18.00 -2.84
N PRO A 31 -11.15 -18.00 -2.22
CA PRO A 31 -10.78 -19.01 -1.22
C PRO A 31 -11.22 -18.65 0.21
N PHE A 32 -12.07 -17.63 0.38
CA PHE A 32 -12.46 -17.09 1.68
C PHE A 32 -13.93 -17.36 1.95
N GLU A 33 -14.24 -17.62 3.22
CA GLU A 33 -15.63 -17.58 3.70
C GLU A 33 -16.14 -16.14 3.75
N ARG A 34 -17.45 -15.95 3.55
CA ARG A 34 -18.07 -14.61 3.65
C ARG A 34 -18.00 -14.15 5.10
N SER A 35 -17.67 -12.88 5.31
CA SER A 35 -17.74 -12.27 6.63
C SER A 35 -19.17 -12.28 7.17
N SER A 36 -19.29 -12.58 8.46
CA SER A 36 -20.54 -12.48 9.21
C SER A 36 -20.78 -11.07 9.77
N LEU A 37 -19.75 -10.23 9.81
CA LEU A 37 -19.82 -8.87 10.36
C LEU A 37 -20.16 -7.85 9.28
N PHE A 38 -19.48 -7.88 8.13
CA PHE A 38 -19.71 -6.96 7.02
C PHE A 38 -19.92 -7.71 5.72
N ARG A 39 -20.82 -7.22 4.86
CA ARG A 39 -21.16 -7.83 3.58
C ARG A 39 -21.19 -6.84 2.43
N GLU A 40 -21.20 -5.54 2.67
CA GLU A 40 -21.38 -4.55 1.60
C GLU A 40 -20.50 -3.33 1.85
N VAL A 41 -20.19 -2.63 0.76
CA VAL A 41 -19.48 -1.34 0.77
C VAL A 41 -20.36 -0.33 0.04
N ASP A 42 -20.93 0.59 0.80
CA ASP A 42 -21.78 1.66 0.29
C ASP A 42 -20.95 2.94 0.15
N PHE A 43 -20.87 3.49 -1.05
CA PHE A 43 -20.28 4.79 -1.29
C PHE A 43 -21.32 5.87 -0.98
N THR A 44 -20.99 6.80 -0.08
CA THR A 44 -21.93 7.88 0.28
C THR A 44 -21.99 8.98 -0.79
N GLY A 45 -20.99 8.99 -1.68
CA GLY A 45 -20.79 10.02 -2.69
C GLY A 45 -19.91 11.17 -2.20
N LYS A 46 -19.59 11.27 -0.90
CA LYS A 46 -18.67 12.29 -0.39
C LYS A 46 -17.22 11.88 -0.63
N TYR A 47 -16.43 12.80 -1.16
CA TYR A 47 -15.01 12.59 -1.36
C TYR A 47 -14.21 13.90 -1.29
N ALA A 48 -12.92 13.75 -1.10
CA ALA A 48 -11.92 14.79 -1.30
C ALA A 48 -10.70 14.22 -2.03
N THR A 49 -9.99 15.10 -2.73
CA THR A 49 -8.77 14.75 -3.47
C THR A 49 -7.64 15.70 -3.10
N TYR A 50 -6.43 15.16 -2.92
CA TYR A 50 -5.26 15.90 -2.48
C TYR A 50 -4.01 15.53 -3.28
N GLY A 51 -3.15 16.52 -3.55
CA GLY A 51 -1.94 16.33 -4.34
C GLY A 51 -2.22 15.92 -5.80
N ALA A 52 -1.20 15.96 -6.65
CA ALA A 52 -1.25 15.40 -8.00
C ALA A 52 -0.12 14.38 -8.16
N ALA A 53 -0.16 13.35 -7.33
CA ALA A 53 0.84 12.30 -7.16
C ALA A 53 0.18 11.04 -6.58
N ASP A 54 0.85 9.90 -6.67
CA ASP A 54 0.36 8.64 -6.11
C ASP A 54 1.25 8.09 -4.98
N THR A 55 1.03 6.83 -4.55
CA THR A 55 1.75 6.13 -3.45
C THR A 55 1.60 6.73 -2.05
N TRP A 56 0.36 7.06 -1.68
CA TRP A 56 0.05 7.59 -0.34
C TRP A 56 -0.14 6.47 0.69
N PHE A 57 0.72 6.44 1.70
CA PHE A 57 0.67 5.52 2.85
C PHE A 57 0.67 6.32 4.17
N PRO A 58 -0.48 6.89 4.57
CA PRO A 58 -0.54 7.74 5.76
C PRO A 58 -0.28 6.95 7.04
N SER A 59 0.65 7.41 7.87
CA SER A 59 0.89 6.89 9.22
C SER A 59 0.45 7.91 10.27
N TRP A 60 -0.33 7.49 11.26
CA TRP A 60 -0.81 8.37 12.33
C TRP A 60 0.22 8.56 13.45
N GLY A 61 0.82 9.75 13.50
CA GLY A 61 1.82 10.13 14.50
C GLY A 61 1.21 10.49 15.86
N SER A 62 2.04 10.45 16.91
CA SER A 62 1.62 10.79 18.28
C SER A 62 1.19 12.26 18.45
N ASP A 63 1.68 13.14 17.59
CA ASP A 63 1.32 14.56 17.51
C ASP A 63 -0.06 14.80 16.87
N GLY A 64 -0.73 13.74 16.40
CA GLY A 64 -2.03 13.82 15.75
C GLY A 64 -1.96 13.99 14.23
N ASN A 65 -0.79 14.23 13.65
CA ASN A 65 -0.65 14.38 12.19
C ASN A 65 -0.57 13.03 11.50
N LEU A 66 -0.87 12.99 10.20
CA LEU A 66 -0.53 11.87 9.34
C LEU A 66 0.77 12.16 8.60
N TYR A 67 1.59 11.14 8.41
CA TYR A 67 2.88 11.20 7.72
C TYR A 67 2.86 10.23 6.56
N SER A 68 2.95 10.73 5.33
CA SER A 68 2.83 9.90 4.14
C SER A 68 3.96 10.18 3.16
N PRO A 69 4.52 9.14 2.53
CA PRO A 69 5.23 9.31 1.28
C PRO A 69 4.25 9.64 0.14
N PHE A 70 4.81 10.05 -1.00
CA PHE A 70 4.15 10.08 -2.31
C PHE A 70 5.22 9.95 -3.40
N THR A 71 4.83 9.70 -4.64
CA THR A 71 5.74 9.76 -5.79
C THR A 71 5.01 9.97 -7.11
N ASP A 72 5.79 10.03 -8.19
CA ASP A 72 5.32 10.16 -9.57
C ASP A 72 4.28 11.26 -9.74
N GLY A 73 4.70 12.51 -9.50
CA GLY A 73 3.78 13.64 -9.58
C GLY A 73 4.28 14.87 -8.86
N LYS A 74 3.36 15.80 -8.63
CA LYS A 74 3.62 17.10 -8.00
C LYS A 74 2.67 17.33 -6.83
N VAL A 75 3.22 17.66 -5.67
CA VAL A 75 2.49 18.07 -4.48
C VAL A 75 3.00 19.44 -4.08
N GLN A 76 2.11 20.43 -4.04
CA GLN A 76 2.51 21.84 -3.92
C GLN A 76 3.57 22.18 -4.99
N ASP A 77 4.74 22.70 -4.61
CA ASP A 77 5.83 23.01 -5.53
C ASP A 77 6.89 21.91 -5.66
N VAL A 78 6.67 20.76 -5.01
CA VAL A 78 7.61 19.64 -4.98
C VAL A 78 7.22 18.58 -6.00
N THR A 79 8.16 18.20 -6.86
CA THR A 79 7.98 17.13 -7.86
C THR A 79 8.80 15.91 -7.46
N SER A 80 8.17 14.73 -7.54
CA SER A 80 8.82 13.44 -7.28
C SER A 80 8.70 12.53 -8.51
N ALA A 81 9.75 11.76 -8.77
CA ALA A 81 9.79 10.76 -9.83
C ALA A 81 10.57 9.54 -9.35
N SER A 82 9.90 8.40 -9.24
CA SER A 82 10.45 7.14 -8.74
C SER A 82 11.32 6.39 -9.76
N ILE A 83 11.60 7.01 -10.89
CA ILE A 83 12.38 6.49 -12.00
C ILE A 83 13.54 7.44 -12.32
N CYS A 84 14.69 6.88 -12.70
CA CYS A 84 15.83 7.66 -13.16
C CYS A 84 16.63 6.91 -14.24
N HIS A 85 17.24 7.65 -15.16
CA HIS A 85 17.94 7.10 -16.33
C HIS A 85 19.46 7.05 -16.16
N GLY A 86 20.03 5.84 -16.24
CA GLY A 86 21.47 5.60 -16.23
C GLY A 86 22.04 5.27 -14.85
N ALA A 87 23.19 4.59 -14.84
CA ALA A 87 23.77 4.00 -13.63
C ALA A 87 24.15 5.01 -12.51
N SER A 88 24.28 6.29 -12.86
CA SER A 88 24.59 7.38 -11.90
C SER A 88 23.36 8.18 -11.46
N CYS A 89 22.16 7.82 -11.93
CA CYS A 89 20.94 8.59 -11.72
C CYS A 89 20.29 8.22 -10.37
N THR A 90 19.65 9.21 -9.74
CA THR A 90 18.89 9.05 -8.49
C THR A 90 17.43 9.39 -8.72
N SER A 91 16.53 8.46 -8.39
CA SER A 91 15.11 8.78 -8.32
C SER A 91 14.83 9.61 -7.08
N THR A 92 13.66 10.24 -7.06
CA THR A 92 13.14 10.92 -5.88
C THR A 92 11.88 10.22 -5.40
N THR A 93 11.71 10.23 -4.09
CA THR A 93 10.50 9.74 -3.42
C THR A 93 10.06 10.83 -2.44
N GLY A 94 8.83 11.32 -2.64
CA GLY A 94 8.26 12.44 -1.92
C GLY A 94 7.78 12.08 -0.52
N TYR A 95 7.59 13.09 0.31
CA TYR A 95 6.98 12.97 1.63
C TYR A 95 6.23 14.23 2.03
N ALA A 96 5.20 14.08 2.85
CA ALA A 96 4.41 15.19 3.37
C ALA A 96 3.83 14.90 4.76
N THR A 97 3.63 15.97 5.52
CA THR A 97 2.82 15.99 6.75
C THR A 97 1.40 16.44 6.41
N ILE A 98 0.41 15.68 6.85
CA ILE A 98 -1.01 15.93 6.61
C ILE A 98 -1.68 16.25 7.95
N LYS A 99 -2.33 17.42 8.01
CA LYS A 99 -2.93 18.01 9.22
C LYS A 99 -4.44 18.10 9.06
N GLY A 100 -5.17 17.89 10.17
CA GLY A 100 -6.63 17.98 10.20
C GLY A 100 -7.29 16.67 10.65
N GLU A 101 -8.51 16.81 11.17
CA GLU A 101 -9.35 15.69 11.65
C GLU A 101 -10.46 15.33 10.66
N ASP A 102 -10.85 16.27 9.78
CA ASP A 102 -11.84 16.05 8.75
C ASP A 102 -11.15 15.56 7.45
N PRO A 103 -11.33 14.31 7.02
CA PRO A 103 -10.76 13.79 5.77
C PRO A 103 -11.24 14.54 4.52
N LEU A 104 -12.33 15.30 4.60
CA LEU A 104 -12.80 16.16 3.52
C LEU A 104 -12.11 17.53 3.50
N ASN A 105 -11.39 17.91 4.55
CA ASN A 105 -10.74 19.21 4.67
C ASN A 105 -9.36 19.13 5.34
N LEU A 106 -8.42 18.41 4.72
CA LEU A 106 -7.05 18.25 5.19
C LEU A 106 -6.11 19.33 4.64
N THR A 107 -5.07 19.63 5.40
CA THR A 107 -3.97 20.51 4.97
C THR A 107 -2.70 19.69 4.78
N ILE A 108 -2.13 19.75 3.58
CA ILE A 108 -0.80 19.20 3.29
C ILE A 108 0.26 20.26 3.62
N SER A 109 1.35 19.87 4.27
CA SER A 109 2.47 20.72 4.64
C SER A 109 3.77 19.93 4.72
N ASP A 110 4.89 20.62 4.93
CA ASP A 110 6.23 20.01 5.10
C ASP A 110 6.60 19.05 3.95
N VAL A 111 6.23 19.45 2.73
CA VAL A 111 6.43 18.64 1.52
C VAL A 111 7.90 18.68 1.10
N GLY A 112 8.47 17.52 0.83
CA GLY A 112 9.85 17.38 0.36
C GLY A 112 10.08 16.10 -0.44
N VAL A 113 11.34 15.88 -0.84
CA VAL A 113 11.78 14.67 -1.54
C VAL A 113 13.07 14.13 -0.95
N ALA A 114 13.18 12.80 -0.90
CA ALA A 114 14.43 12.10 -0.62
C ALA A 114 14.91 11.43 -1.92
N SER A 115 16.20 11.61 -2.22
CA SER A 115 16.83 11.05 -3.42
C SER A 115 17.55 9.75 -3.08
N SER A 116 17.44 8.75 -3.96
CA SER A 116 18.20 7.50 -3.82
C SER A 116 18.44 6.86 -5.18
N SER A 117 19.45 5.99 -5.29
CA SER A 117 19.72 5.27 -6.53
C SER A 117 18.67 4.20 -6.79
N THR A 118 18.29 4.03 -8.06
CA THR A 118 17.43 2.92 -8.53
C THR A 118 18.23 1.66 -8.86
N SER A 119 19.53 1.81 -9.18
CA SER A 119 20.41 0.71 -9.59
C SER A 119 20.55 -0.38 -8.52
N PRO A 120 20.62 -1.67 -8.90
CA PRO A 120 20.66 -2.20 -10.28
C PRO A 120 19.28 -2.36 -10.92
N TYR A 121 18.21 -1.97 -10.25
CA TYR A 121 16.87 -1.90 -10.81
C TYR A 121 16.66 -0.53 -11.46
N HIS A 122 15.40 -0.22 -11.78
CA HIS A 122 15.03 0.95 -12.57
C HIS A 122 14.02 1.87 -11.91
N GLY A 123 13.13 1.28 -11.11
CA GLY A 123 12.21 1.98 -10.24
C GLY A 123 12.65 1.86 -8.80
N ARG A 124 12.48 2.93 -8.04
CA ARG A 124 12.54 2.90 -6.58
C ARG A 124 11.38 3.70 -6.03
N TYR A 125 10.45 2.98 -5.44
CA TYR A 125 9.13 3.46 -5.05
C TYR A 125 8.97 3.42 -3.54
N PRO A 126 8.19 4.32 -2.94
CA PRO A 126 7.79 4.21 -1.55
C PRO A 126 6.84 3.03 -1.33
N CYS A 127 6.88 2.42 -0.15
CA CYS A 127 5.90 1.38 0.22
C CYS A 127 5.52 1.38 1.71
N GLY A 128 6.41 1.81 2.60
CA GLY A 128 6.15 1.82 4.05
C GLY A 128 6.27 3.21 4.67
N SER A 129 5.39 3.53 5.61
CA SER A 129 5.47 4.74 6.44
C SER A 129 5.09 4.39 7.87
N LEU A 130 5.92 4.79 8.83
CA LEU A 130 5.57 4.73 10.25
C LEU A 130 6.16 5.94 10.98
N HIS A 131 5.30 6.72 11.63
CA HIS A 131 5.72 7.74 12.60
C HIS A 131 5.41 7.28 14.01
N VAL A 132 6.46 7.01 14.79
CA VAL A 132 6.34 6.53 16.16
C VAL A 132 7.56 6.96 16.97
N ASN A 133 7.35 7.28 18.25
CA ASN A 133 8.42 7.69 19.18
C ASN A 133 9.32 8.83 18.62
N GLY A 134 8.71 9.80 17.94
CA GLY A 134 9.42 10.93 17.32
C GLY A 134 10.33 10.56 16.14
N THR A 135 10.22 9.32 15.63
CA THR A 135 10.97 8.86 14.47
C THR A 135 10.00 8.53 13.35
N TRP A 136 10.27 9.04 12.15
CA TRP A 136 9.59 8.66 10.93
C TRP A 136 10.43 7.65 10.17
N PHE A 137 9.95 6.41 10.07
CA PHE A 137 10.47 5.37 9.19
C PHE A 137 9.76 5.41 7.84
N TYR A 138 10.54 5.40 6.77
CA TYR A 138 10.06 5.46 5.38
C TYR A 138 10.73 4.34 4.60
N GLY A 139 9.94 3.35 4.17
CA GLY A 139 10.39 2.20 3.38
C GLY A 139 10.32 2.43 1.86
N THR A 140 11.31 1.91 1.12
CA THR A 140 11.28 1.86 -0.35
C THR A 140 11.51 0.45 -0.89
N TYR A 141 11.02 0.20 -2.09
CA TYR A 141 11.19 -1.06 -2.83
C TYR A 141 11.60 -0.79 -4.28
N ALA A 142 12.11 -1.83 -4.94
CA ALA A 142 12.58 -1.74 -6.31
C ALA A 142 11.58 -2.29 -7.33
N LEU A 143 11.62 -1.79 -8.56
CA LEU A 143 10.88 -2.31 -9.71
C LEU A 143 11.76 -2.35 -10.96
N ASP A 144 11.46 -3.28 -11.86
CA ASP A 144 12.13 -3.39 -13.16
C ASP A 144 11.18 -3.95 -14.25
N ASN A 145 11.67 -4.02 -15.49
CA ASN A 145 10.98 -4.61 -16.63
C ASN A 145 11.82 -5.73 -17.27
N GLU A 146 11.14 -6.67 -17.90
CA GLU A 146 11.79 -7.66 -18.77
C GLU A 146 12.41 -6.93 -19.98
N ASN A 147 13.60 -7.36 -20.40
CA ASN A 147 14.46 -6.72 -21.41
C ASN A 147 15.37 -5.59 -20.93
N HIS A 148 15.58 -5.44 -19.62
CA HIS A 148 16.62 -4.56 -19.09
C HIS A 148 18.03 -5.14 -19.29
N GLN A 149 18.93 -4.38 -19.95
CA GLN A 149 20.39 -4.46 -19.73
C GLN A 149 20.94 -3.21 -19.01
N PRO A 150 21.88 -3.36 -18.06
CA PRO A 150 22.46 -2.23 -17.34
C PRO A 150 22.96 -1.12 -18.29
N GLY A 151 22.36 0.07 -18.19
CA GLY A 151 22.69 1.22 -19.05
C GLY A 151 21.67 1.52 -20.15
N ASP A 152 20.66 0.66 -20.32
CA ASP A 152 19.56 0.92 -21.25
C ASP A 152 18.73 2.15 -20.84
N ARG A 153 18.21 2.87 -21.84
CA ARG A 153 17.21 3.91 -21.58
C ARG A 153 15.88 3.24 -21.23
N LEU A 154 15.47 3.36 -19.96
CA LEU A 154 14.09 3.09 -19.54
C LEU A 154 13.06 3.74 -20.47
N GLY A 155 12.11 2.95 -20.95
CA GLY A 155 11.05 3.36 -21.87
C GLY A 155 11.29 3.01 -23.34
N ALA A 156 12.44 2.43 -23.71
CA ALA A 156 12.62 1.87 -25.06
C ALA A 156 11.64 0.72 -25.36
N THR A 157 11.15 0.03 -24.32
CA THR A 157 10.04 -0.92 -24.40
C THR A 157 9.12 -0.77 -23.18
N ARG A 158 8.07 0.06 -23.25
CA ARG A 158 6.80 -0.38 -22.66
C ARG A 158 6.48 -1.70 -23.38
N GLY A 159 6.23 -2.77 -22.63
CA GLY A 159 6.17 -4.11 -23.22
C GLY A 159 7.07 -5.10 -22.49
N GLY A 160 6.53 -5.62 -21.40
CA GLY A 160 6.81 -6.97 -20.90
C GLY A 160 5.50 -7.78 -20.91
N TYR A 161 5.50 -8.99 -20.37
CA TYR A 161 4.29 -9.83 -20.30
C TYR A 161 3.10 -9.18 -19.57
N CYS A 162 3.37 -8.19 -18.71
CA CYS A 162 2.44 -7.55 -17.80
C CYS A 162 2.20 -6.04 -18.08
N GLU A 163 2.73 -5.54 -19.22
CA GLU A 163 2.76 -4.13 -19.67
C GLU A 163 3.79 -3.24 -18.94
N ASN A 164 3.64 -3.00 -17.63
CA ASN A 164 4.45 -2.05 -16.85
C ASN A 164 4.98 -2.62 -15.53
N TRP A 165 6.25 -2.32 -15.21
CA TRP A 165 6.97 -2.79 -14.02
C TRP A 165 6.81 -4.29 -13.77
N CYS A 166 7.15 -5.08 -14.78
CA CYS A 166 6.89 -6.52 -14.82
C CYS A 166 7.77 -7.40 -13.93
N ILE A 167 8.76 -6.80 -13.29
CA ILE A 167 9.57 -7.45 -12.29
C ILE A 167 9.35 -6.71 -10.97
N GLN A 168 8.69 -7.39 -10.03
CA GLN A 168 8.64 -6.95 -8.64
C GLN A 168 10.03 -7.14 -8.01
N GLY A 169 10.74 -6.04 -7.79
CA GLY A 169 11.97 -6.04 -7.03
C GLY A 169 11.70 -6.14 -5.52
N PRO A 170 12.75 -6.37 -4.71
CA PRO A 170 12.67 -6.57 -3.28
C PRO A 170 12.41 -5.26 -2.52
N PHE A 171 11.95 -5.42 -1.28
CA PHE A 171 12.00 -4.36 -0.29
C PHE A 171 13.45 -3.98 0.03
N ILE A 172 13.82 -2.72 -0.20
CA ILE A 172 15.20 -2.25 -0.02
C ILE A 172 15.50 -2.05 1.46
N GLY A 173 14.61 -1.41 2.19
CA GLY A 173 14.78 -1.06 3.60
C GLY A 173 14.19 0.31 3.92
N PHE A 174 14.47 0.77 5.13
CA PHE A 174 13.95 2.03 5.65
C PHE A 174 15.02 3.13 5.64
N ARG A 175 14.66 4.33 5.20
CA ARG A 175 15.29 5.55 5.71
C ARG A 175 14.53 6.02 6.95
N TRP A 176 15.17 6.85 7.77
CA TRP A 176 14.53 7.42 8.95
C TRP A 176 14.86 8.88 9.17
N SER A 177 13.93 9.58 9.82
CA SER A 177 14.05 10.99 10.21
C SER A 177 13.62 11.17 11.67
N LYS A 178 14.33 12.04 12.40
CA LYS A 178 13.98 12.48 13.78
C LYS A 178 13.39 13.89 13.82
N ASP A 179 13.22 14.51 12.66
CA ASP A 179 12.81 15.91 12.50
C ASP A 179 11.71 16.04 11.44
N ASN A 180 10.85 15.03 11.35
CA ASN A 180 9.66 15.00 10.49
C ASN A 180 9.98 15.20 9.00
N GLY A 181 11.08 14.61 8.54
CA GLY A 181 11.50 14.61 7.13
C GLY A 181 12.38 15.78 6.72
N LYS A 182 12.84 16.64 7.65
CA LYS A 182 13.80 17.70 7.29
C LYS A 182 15.18 17.13 6.97
N THR A 183 15.60 16.09 7.69
CA THR A 183 16.80 15.31 7.42
C THR A 183 16.48 13.82 7.41
N TRP A 184 17.20 13.09 6.54
CA TRP A 184 17.02 11.65 6.34
C TRP A 184 18.34 10.91 6.51
N ASN A 185 18.29 9.76 7.18
CA ASN A 185 19.38 8.81 7.26
C ASN A 185 18.96 7.54 6.51
N GLU A 186 19.72 7.17 5.47
CA GLU A 186 19.38 6.07 4.58
C GLU A 186 20.55 5.09 4.43
N PRO A 187 20.51 3.91 5.09
CA PRO A 187 21.61 2.95 5.03
C PRO A 187 21.89 2.38 3.63
N ARG A 188 20.87 2.36 2.76
CA ARG A 188 20.92 1.75 1.41
C ARG A 188 20.57 2.76 0.32
N GLU A 189 21.17 3.95 0.35
CA GLU A 189 20.96 4.96 -0.68
C GLU A 189 21.31 4.42 -2.08
N ARG A 190 22.35 3.57 -2.16
CA ARG A 190 22.71 2.80 -3.36
C ARG A 190 22.93 1.34 -3.00
N LEU A 191 22.27 0.44 -3.73
CA LEU A 191 22.47 -1.00 -3.61
C LEU A 191 23.83 -1.38 -4.20
N LYS A 192 24.62 -2.18 -3.49
CA LYS A 192 25.92 -2.70 -3.97
C LYS A 192 25.78 -3.91 -4.89
N SER A 193 24.66 -4.63 -4.77
CA SER A 193 24.32 -5.82 -5.55
C SER A 193 22.80 -6.01 -5.55
N TRP A 194 22.30 -6.93 -6.39
CA TRP A 194 20.87 -7.26 -6.48
C TRP A 194 20.23 -7.69 -5.15
N ASN A 195 21.03 -8.27 -4.25
CA ASN A 195 20.62 -8.78 -2.93
C ASN A 195 21.09 -7.89 -1.75
N ASP A 196 21.63 -6.69 -2.00
CA ASP A 196 21.98 -5.72 -0.96
C ASP A 196 20.72 -5.02 -0.41
N THR A 197 19.75 -5.80 0.01
CA THR A 197 18.41 -5.38 0.42
C THR A 197 18.18 -5.79 1.87
N LEU A 198 17.14 -5.27 2.52
CA LEU A 198 16.92 -5.54 3.94
C LEU A 198 16.77 -7.03 4.23
N PHE A 199 16.00 -7.76 3.42
CA PHE A 199 15.78 -9.19 3.63
C PHE A 199 16.74 -10.08 2.83
N GLY A 200 17.51 -9.51 1.90
CA GLY A 200 18.43 -10.24 1.03
C GLY A 200 17.74 -10.95 -0.14
N GLU A 201 16.45 -10.68 -0.35
CA GLU A 201 15.72 -11.12 -1.54
C GLU A 201 16.16 -10.33 -2.77
N SER A 202 16.01 -10.93 -3.95
CA SER A 202 16.36 -10.28 -5.23
C SER A 202 15.56 -10.88 -6.39
N ALA A 203 15.30 -10.06 -7.41
CA ALA A 203 14.59 -10.48 -8.62
C ALA A 203 15.35 -10.01 -9.89
N PRO A 204 16.52 -10.59 -10.22
CA PRO A 204 17.34 -10.10 -11.34
C PRO A 204 16.79 -10.41 -12.74
N ASN A 205 15.83 -11.34 -12.88
CA ASN A 205 15.50 -11.91 -14.20
C ASN A 205 14.05 -12.44 -14.33
N ASN A 206 13.08 -11.87 -13.59
CA ASN A 206 11.67 -12.29 -13.52
C ASN A 206 11.42 -13.76 -13.07
N HIS A 207 12.41 -14.66 -13.07
CA HIS A 207 12.26 -16.04 -12.58
C HIS A 207 12.47 -16.14 -11.07
N SER A 208 13.38 -15.33 -10.53
CA SER A 208 13.52 -15.16 -9.09
C SER A 208 12.38 -14.30 -8.56
N LYS A 209 11.56 -14.89 -7.68
CA LYS A 209 10.46 -14.19 -7.00
C LYS A 209 10.89 -13.69 -5.63
N VAL A 210 10.19 -12.67 -5.16
CA VAL A 210 10.36 -12.13 -3.80
C VAL A 210 9.08 -12.31 -3.00
N LYS A 211 9.21 -12.63 -1.72
CA LYS A 211 8.10 -12.69 -0.77
C LYS A 211 7.69 -11.29 -0.33
N PHE A 212 8.66 -10.43 -0.08
CA PHE A 212 8.43 -9.05 0.36
C PHE A 212 8.94 -8.07 -0.71
N GLY A 213 8.10 -7.81 -1.71
CA GLY A 213 8.37 -6.81 -2.75
C GLY A 213 8.03 -5.40 -2.26
N ALA A 214 6.75 -5.05 -2.35
CA ALA A 214 6.20 -3.83 -1.74
C ALA A 214 5.61 -4.18 -0.37
N ILE A 215 6.27 -3.76 0.71
CA ILE A 215 5.74 -3.89 2.07
C ILE A 215 4.96 -2.65 2.46
N HIS A 216 3.89 -2.82 3.21
CA HIS A 216 3.11 -1.75 3.82
C HIS A 216 3.05 -1.97 5.33
N VAL A 217 3.23 -0.89 6.10
CA VAL A 217 3.10 -0.95 7.55
C VAL A 217 1.63 -1.15 7.91
N VAL A 218 1.34 -2.11 8.78
CA VAL A 218 -0.02 -2.32 9.31
C VAL A 218 -0.40 -1.12 10.17
N ASP A 219 -1.52 -0.47 9.85
CA ASP A 219 -2.02 0.65 10.63
C ASP A 219 -2.68 0.14 11.93
N LEU A 220 -1.95 0.31 13.03
CA LEU A 220 -2.36 -0.05 14.39
C LEU A 220 -2.79 1.17 15.20
N GLY A 221 -3.30 2.20 14.53
CA GLY A 221 -3.72 3.43 15.17
C GLY A 221 -2.58 4.41 15.47
N LYS A 222 -2.95 5.50 16.15
CA LYS A 222 -2.05 6.58 16.53
C LYS A 222 -0.81 6.03 17.24
N ALA A 223 0.36 6.21 16.65
CA ALA A 223 1.64 5.78 17.18
C ALA A 223 1.64 4.32 17.70
N LEU A 224 1.01 3.40 16.95
CA LEU A 224 0.87 1.97 17.27
C LEU A 224 0.11 1.68 18.58
N GLN A 225 -0.87 2.50 18.94
CA GLN A 225 -1.62 2.33 20.20
C GLN A 225 -2.35 0.99 20.31
N TYR A 226 -2.68 0.33 19.20
CA TYR A 226 -3.36 -0.96 19.17
C TYR A 226 -2.41 -2.11 18.80
N THR A 227 -1.19 -2.07 19.31
CA THR A 227 -0.26 -3.21 19.21
C THR A 227 -0.94 -4.48 19.75
N PRO A 228 -0.87 -5.63 19.06
CA PRO A 228 -1.50 -6.88 19.51
C PRO A 228 -1.16 -7.23 20.96
N ALA A 229 -2.15 -7.61 21.75
CA ALA A 229 -1.98 -7.87 23.19
C ALA A 229 -0.96 -8.98 23.54
N GLY A 230 -0.66 -9.87 22.60
CA GLY A 230 0.38 -10.89 22.76
C GLY A 230 1.81 -10.35 22.71
N ASP A 231 2.01 -9.11 22.27
CA ASP A 231 3.32 -8.48 22.21
C ASP A 231 3.62 -7.73 23.52
N ARG A 232 4.85 -7.92 24.01
CA ARG A 232 5.32 -7.24 25.24
C ARG A 232 5.69 -5.78 25.01
N GLU A 233 5.90 -5.39 23.76
CA GLU A 233 6.39 -4.08 23.34
C GLU A 233 5.72 -3.69 22.02
N LYS A 234 5.77 -2.41 21.65
CA LYS A 234 5.26 -1.94 20.35
C LYS A 234 6.02 -2.61 19.21
N MET A 235 5.29 -3.13 18.24
CA MET A 235 5.85 -3.78 17.06
C MET A 235 5.40 -3.08 15.78
N MET A 236 6.33 -2.82 14.87
CA MET A 236 6.04 -2.49 13.49
C MET A 236 5.74 -3.80 12.76
N TYR A 237 4.49 -3.99 12.37
CA TYR A 237 4.08 -5.07 11.47
C TYR A 237 4.12 -4.59 10.03
N VAL A 238 4.57 -5.44 9.13
CA VAL A 238 4.56 -5.16 7.69
C VAL A 238 3.90 -6.32 6.94
N ILE A 239 3.01 -5.96 6.03
CA ILE A 239 2.33 -6.90 5.11
C ILE A 239 2.73 -6.57 3.68
N GLY A 240 2.95 -7.57 2.85
CA GLY A 240 3.35 -7.35 1.46
C GLY A 240 2.97 -8.52 0.58
N HIS A 241 2.72 -8.24 -0.70
CA HIS A 241 2.49 -9.29 -1.68
C HIS A 241 3.78 -9.82 -2.26
N GLY A 242 3.71 -11.07 -2.70
CA GLY A 242 4.82 -11.77 -3.29
C GLY A 242 4.42 -12.97 -4.13
N ALA A 243 5.43 -13.76 -4.45
CA ALA A 243 5.30 -15.07 -5.04
C ALA A 243 6.47 -15.98 -4.61
N SER A 244 6.24 -17.28 -4.63
CA SER A 244 7.21 -18.34 -4.34
C SER A 244 7.46 -19.23 -5.55
N SER A 245 6.44 -19.40 -6.40
CA SER A 245 6.56 -20.16 -7.65
C SER A 245 7.23 -19.31 -8.75
N PRO A 246 8.25 -19.83 -9.47
CA PRO A 246 8.88 -19.12 -10.58
C PRO A 246 7.92 -18.84 -11.75
N PHE A 247 6.80 -19.57 -11.82
CA PHE A 247 5.78 -19.42 -12.86
C PHE A 247 4.64 -18.47 -12.50
N SER A 248 4.58 -18.00 -11.24
CA SER A 248 3.57 -17.02 -10.85
C SER A 248 3.91 -15.64 -11.43
N PRO A 249 2.97 -14.97 -12.11
CA PRO A 249 3.04 -13.53 -12.34
C PRO A 249 3.35 -12.78 -11.04
N GLN A 250 4.35 -11.91 -11.09
CA GLN A 250 4.68 -11.01 -9.99
C GLN A 250 5.18 -9.68 -10.54
N SER A 251 4.49 -8.60 -10.18
CA SER A 251 4.78 -7.23 -10.60
C SER A 251 4.33 -6.26 -9.50
N TRP A 252 4.47 -4.95 -9.75
CA TRP A 252 4.13 -3.91 -8.77
C TRP A 252 2.69 -4.00 -8.22
N MET A 253 1.74 -4.51 -9.02
CA MET A 253 0.33 -4.73 -8.62
C MET A 253 -0.09 -6.20 -8.61
N GLN A 254 0.78 -7.12 -9.01
CA GLN A 254 0.44 -8.53 -9.18
C GLN A 254 1.24 -9.39 -8.23
N GLY A 255 0.57 -10.31 -7.55
CA GLY A 255 1.16 -11.44 -6.84
C GLY A 255 0.29 -12.68 -6.89
N SER A 256 0.72 -13.71 -6.17
CA SER A 256 -0.10 -14.89 -5.83
C SER A 256 -0.17 -15.16 -4.33
N GLU A 257 0.67 -14.50 -3.55
CA GLU A 257 0.83 -14.73 -2.12
C GLU A 257 0.92 -13.39 -1.36
N ILE A 258 0.61 -13.41 -0.07
CA ILE A 258 0.75 -12.28 0.85
C ILE A 258 1.46 -12.77 2.11
N TYR A 259 2.46 -12.03 2.58
CA TYR A 259 3.33 -12.39 3.70
C TYR A 259 3.28 -11.34 4.80
N LEU A 260 3.66 -11.75 6.02
CA LEU A 260 3.70 -10.90 7.21
C LEU A 260 5.06 -11.02 7.90
N ALA A 261 5.61 -9.87 8.31
CA ALA A 261 6.79 -9.80 9.15
C ALA A 261 6.61 -8.70 10.20
N ARG A 262 7.45 -8.70 11.24
CA ARG A 262 7.43 -7.68 12.28
C ARG A 262 8.82 -7.38 12.84
N VAL A 263 8.97 -6.19 13.39
CA VAL A 263 10.21 -5.72 14.05
C VAL A 263 9.86 -4.72 15.14
N ARG A 264 10.76 -4.51 16.11
CA ARG A 264 10.66 -3.35 16.99
C ARG A 264 10.91 -2.06 16.20
N PRO A 265 10.12 -1.00 16.38
CA PRO A 265 10.27 0.25 15.63
C PRO A 265 11.42 1.10 16.21
N GLU A 266 12.63 0.57 16.15
CA GLU A 266 13.87 1.19 16.63
C GLU A 266 14.85 1.36 15.48
N ILE A 267 15.61 2.46 15.47
CA ILE A 267 16.55 2.79 14.39
C ILE A 267 17.56 1.67 14.13
N GLN A 268 18.04 1.03 15.20
CA GLN A 268 19.01 -0.06 15.14
C GLN A 268 18.39 -1.36 14.61
N ALA A 269 17.10 -1.59 14.83
CA ALA A 269 16.42 -2.84 14.50
C ALA A 269 15.84 -2.84 13.09
N VAL A 270 15.18 -1.74 12.65
CA VAL A 270 14.40 -1.73 11.39
C VAL A 270 15.23 -2.03 10.14
N ASN A 271 16.54 -1.74 10.15
CA ASN A 271 17.43 -2.01 9.02
C ASN A 271 18.40 -3.19 9.23
N ASP A 272 18.26 -3.90 10.35
CA ASP A 272 18.99 -5.12 10.66
C ASP A 272 18.08 -6.34 10.46
N ARG A 273 18.37 -7.13 9.43
CA ARG A 273 17.61 -8.35 9.11
C ARG A 273 17.47 -9.30 10.30
N SER A 274 18.49 -9.41 11.15
CA SER A 274 18.48 -10.35 12.28
C SER A 274 17.46 -9.97 13.37
N SER A 275 16.97 -8.73 13.34
CA SER A 275 15.97 -8.20 14.27
C SER A 275 14.52 -8.46 13.83
N TRP A 276 14.30 -8.91 12.59
CA TRP A 276 12.96 -9.17 12.06
C TRP A 276 12.47 -10.57 12.39
N ASP A 277 11.18 -10.69 12.72
CA ASP A 277 10.47 -11.96 12.79
C ASP A 277 9.59 -12.11 11.54
N PHE A 278 9.70 -13.26 10.87
CA PHE A 278 8.90 -13.61 9.70
C PHE A 278 7.83 -14.64 10.08
N TYR A 279 6.59 -14.42 9.67
CA TYR A 279 5.51 -15.35 9.98
C TYR A 279 5.51 -16.53 9.00
N GLY A 280 5.43 -17.76 9.53
CA GLY A 280 5.26 -18.97 8.72
C GLY A 280 5.02 -20.20 9.59
N ALA A 281 4.32 -21.21 9.06
CA ALA A 281 3.91 -22.40 9.80
C ALA A 281 3.28 -22.06 11.16
N GLN A 282 2.38 -21.07 11.17
CA GLN A 282 1.69 -20.54 12.36
C GLN A 282 2.60 -20.01 13.49
N SER A 283 3.86 -19.67 13.18
CA SER A 283 4.86 -19.23 14.15
C SER A 283 5.75 -18.10 13.61
N TRP A 284 6.51 -17.48 14.50
CA TRP A 284 7.44 -16.39 14.18
C TRP A 284 8.88 -16.92 14.09
N HIS A 285 9.55 -16.66 12.98
CA HIS A 285 10.92 -17.11 12.70
C HIS A 285 11.85 -15.91 12.61
N LYS A 286 12.81 -15.83 13.53
CA LYS A 286 13.71 -14.67 13.64
C LYS A 286 14.81 -14.71 12.57
N GLY A 287 14.97 -13.62 11.82
CA GLY A 287 16.07 -13.35 10.90
C GLY A 287 16.07 -14.13 9.59
N ASP A 288 15.14 -15.07 9.40
CA ASP A 288 15.12 -15.97 8.25
C ASP A 288 13.85 -15.81 7.39
N VAL A 289 13.98 -14.99 6.33
CA VAL A 289 12.91 -14.76 5.35
C VAL A 289 12.52 -16.05 4.59
N ALA A 290 13.41 -17.04 4.51
CA ALA A 290 13.09 -18.30 3.84
C ALA A 290 12.01 -19.08 4.59
N LYS A 291 11.87 -18.86 5.91
CA LYS A 291 10.82 -19.45 6.75
C LYS A 291 9.47 -18.75 6.65
N ALA A 292 9.39 -17.58 6.01
CA ALA A 292 8.12 -16.91 5.79
C ALA A 292 7.20 -17.79 4.92
N GLU A 293 5.97 -18.02 5.36
CA GLU A 293 4.93 -18.69 4.58
C GLU A 293 3.76 -17.73 4.34
N PRO A 294 3.03 -17.87 3.23
CA PRO A 294 1.96 -16.95 2.90
C PRO A 294 0.82 -17.01 3.92
N LEU A 295 0.38 -15.85 4.41
CA LEU A 295 -0.90 -15.69 5.11
C LEU A 295 -2.09 -16.01 4.20
N ILE A 296 -1.96 -15.59 2.93
CA ILE A 296 -2.98 -15.76 1.90
C ILE A 296 -2.26 -16.27 0.66
N SER A 297 -2.80 -17.33 0.07
CA SER A 297 -2.42 -17.82 -1.25
C SER A 297 -3.64 -17.81 -2.15
N TRP A 298 -3.59 -17.03 -3.22
CA TRP A 298 -4.61 -17.02 -4.27
C TRP A 298 -3.95 -16.67 -5.60
N ALA A 299 -3.76 -17.69 -6.43
CA ALA A 299 -3.03 -17.58 -7.68
C ALA A 299 -3.58 -16.44 -8.54
N ASN A 300 -2.68 -15.53 -8.95
CA ASN A 300 -2.96 -14.39 -9.84
C ASN A 300 -4.01 -13.40 -9.33
N ARG A 301 -4.39 -13.48 -8.04
CA ARG A 301 -5.47 -12.72 -7.45
C ARG A 301 -5.03 -11.94 -6.21
N THR A 302 -3.73 -11.91 -5.93
CA THR A 302 -3.16 -10.98 -4.94
C THR A 302 -2.40 -9.85 -5.63
N GLY A 303 -2.05 -8.84 -4.85
CA GLY A 303 -1.34 -7.65 -5.28
C GLY A 303 -1.14 -6.75 -4.08
N VAL A 304 -0.90 -5.47 -4.31
CA VAL A 304 -0.71 -4.48 -3.25
C VAL A 304 -1.71 -4.68 -2.11
N THR A 305 -1.18 -4.90 -0.91
CA THR A 305 -1.96 -5.30 0.26
C THR A 305 -1.68 -4.36 1.42
N THR A 306 -2.73 -3.76 1.96
CA THR A 306 -2.66 -2.97 3.19
C THR A 306 -3.56 -3.56 4.26
N MET A 307 -3.27 -3.27 5.52
CA MET A 307 -4.04 -3.78 6.65
C MET A 307 -4.16 -2.69 7.72
N THR A 308 -5.38 -2.55 8.26
CA THR A 308 -5.70 -1.58 9.31
C THR A 308 -6.46 -2.30 10.43
N TYR A 309 -6.05 -2.08 11.67
CA TYR A 309 -6.83 -2.51 12.84
C TYR A 309 -7.88 -1.45 13.20
N ILE A 310 -9.13 -1.89 13.31
CA ILE A 310 -10.28 -1.06 13.58
C ILE A 310 -10.80 -1.36 14.99
N GLU A 311 -10.50 -0.48 15.94
CA GLU A 311 -10.81 -0.71 17.36
C GLU A 311 -12.30 -0.85 17.66
N THR A 312 -13.16 -0.03 17.04
CA THR A 312 -14.61 -0.03 17.33
C THR A 312 -15.30 -1.36 17.01
N VAL A 313 -14.70 -2.20 16.16
CA VAL A 313 -15.17 -3.57 15.89
C VAL A 313 -14.14 -4.65 16.23
N LYS A 314 -12.96 -4.27 16.73
CA LYS A 314 -11.84 -5.18 17.03
C LYS A 314 -11.54 -6.14 15.88
N ARG A 315 -11.38 -5.60 14.67
CA ARG A 315 -11.06 -6.37 13.46
C ARG A 315 -9.90 -5.74 12.72
N TYR A 316 -9.06 -6.58 12.13
CA TYR A 316 -8.16 -6.21 11.05
C TYR A 316 -8.94 -6.20 9.75
N ILE A 317 -8.92 -5.09 9.02
CA ILE A 317 -9.45 -5.00 7.66
C ILE A 317 -8.26 -4.97 6.70
N VAL A 318 -8.23 -5.92 5.76
CA VAL A 318 -7.20 -6.04 4.73
C VAL A 318 -7.78 -5.55 3.41
N CYS A 319 -7.11 -4.61 2.76
CA CYS A 319 -7.43 -4.17 1.40
C CYS A 319 -6.40 -4.76 0.44
N VAL A 320 -6.85 -5.49 -0.57
CA VAL A 320 -5.99 -5.99 -1.65
C VAL A 320 -6.41 -5.38 -2.96
N SER A 321 -5.46 -4.80 -3.70
CA SER A 321 -5.65 -4.30 -5.06
C SER A 321 -4.83 -5.16 -6.02
N THR A 322 -5.43 -5.60 -7.13
CA THR A 322 -4.79 -6.54 -8.08
C THR A 322 -5.35 -6.34 -9.50
N PRO A 323 -4.61 -6.69 -10.58
CA PRO A 323 -5.16 -6.74 -11.93
C PRO A 323 -6.47 -7.52 -12.05
N THR A 324 -7.48 -6.90 -12.66
CA THR A 324 -8.71 -7.60 -13.05
C THR A 324 -8.40 -8.68 -14.08
N TYR A 325 -7.53 -8.33 -15.03
CA TYR A 325 -7.07 -9.17 -16.14
C TYR A 325 -5.59 -9.47 -15.94
N SER A 326 -5.26 -10.36 -15.00
CA SER A 326 -3.88 -10.78 -14.77
C SER A 326 -3.22 -11.28 -16.06
N PRO A 327 -1.95 -10.92 -16.35
CA PRO A 327 -1.03 -10.15 -15.50
C PRO A 327 -0.99 -8.64 -15.81
N PHE A 328 -1.94 -8.10 -16.57
CA PHE A 328 -1.88 -6.76 -17.15
C PHE A 328 -2.04 -5.64 -16.11
N THR A 329 -1.05 -4.76 -16.02
CA THR A 329 -1.00 -3.71 -14.99
C THR A 329 -1.29 -2.29 -15.50
N GLU A 330 -1.52 -2.11 -16.80
CA GLU A 330 -1.99 -0.86 -17.41
C GLU A 330 -3.51 -0.89 -17.69
N GLN A 331 -4.22 -1.91 -17.19
CA GLN A 331 -5.68 -2.10 -17.32
C GLN A 331 -6.41 -1.93 -15.99
N GLN A 332 -7.70 -2.30 -15.93
CA GLN A 332 -8.52 -2.20 -14.72
C GLN A 332 -8.03 -3.11 -13.58
N PHE A 333 -8.26 -2.65 -12.35
CA PHE A 333 -7.91 -3.35 -11.12
C PHE A 333 -9.15 -3.74 -10.32
N ASP A 334 -9.09 -4.91 -9.70
CA ASP A 334 -10.04 -5.34 -8.68
C ASP A 334 -9.51 -4.91 -7.31
N THR A 335 -10.41 -4.54 -6.41
CA THR A 335 -10.10 -4.34 -4.99
C THR A 335 -11.00 -5.22 -4.15
N TYR A 336 -10.46 -5.98 -3.20
CA TYR A 336 -11.30 -6.73 -2.26
C TYR A 336 -10.88 -6.50 -0.82
N LEU A 337 -11.88 -6.55 0.06
CA LEU A 337 -11.74 -6.32 1.48
C LEU A 337 -11.91 -7.64 2.22
N LEU A 338 -10.99 -7.95 3.13
CA LEU A 338 -11.09 -9.07 4.06
C LEU A 338 -11.13 -8.54 5.49
N GLU A 339 -11.69 -9.34 6.41
CA GLU A 339 -11.62 -9.09 7.85
C GLU A 339 -11.14 -10.30 8.64
N SER A 340 -10.55 -10.04 9.79
CA SER A 340 -10.13 -11.06 10.77
C SER A 340 -10.06 -10.47 12.18
N GLU A 341 -10.29 -11.31 13.19
CA GLU A 341 -10.04 -10.99 14.60
C GLU A 341 -8.55 -10.98 14.94
N ASN A 342 -7.74 -11.73 14.20
CA ASN A 342 -6.30 -11.84 14.42
C ASN A 342 -5.52 -11.33 13.20
N ILE A 343 -4.37 -10.73 13.44
CA ILE A 343 -3.48 -10.22 12.39
C ILE A 343 -3.01 -11.32 11.40
N THR A 344 -3.07 -12.58 11.83
CA THR A 344 -2.66 -13.78 11.08
C THR A 344 -3.83 -14.56 10.47
N GLY A 345 -5.06 -14.05 10.54
CA GLY A 345 -6.26 -14.76 10.09
C GLY A 345 -6.90 -15.67 11.15
N PRO A 346 -7.88 -16.51 10.77
CA PRO A 346 -8.38 -16.72 9.40
C PRO A 346 -9.09 -15.47 8.86
N PHE A 347 -8.92 -15.22 7.55
CA PHE A 347 -9.53 -14.08 6.87
C PHE A 347 -10.87 -14.44 6.22
N ARG A 348 -11.84 -13.54 6.32
CA ARG A 348 -13.17 -13.66 5.71
C ARG A 348 -13.42 -12.50 4.76
N TYR A 349 -14.01 -12.74 3.60
CA TYR A 349 -14.22 -11.68 2.61
C TYR A 349 -15.45 -10.83 2.94
N ILE A 350 -15.28 -9.51 2.88
CA ILE A 350 -16.34 -8.52 3.08
C ILE A 350 -16.98 -8.17 1.74
N SER A 351 -16.18 -7.73 0.77
CA SER A 351 -16.66 -7.35 -0.55
C SER A 351 -15.57 -7.44 -1.61
N TYR A 352 -15.98 -7.67 -2.86
CA TYR A 352 -15.13 -7.69 -4.04
C TYR A 352 -15.57 -6.59 -5.02
N LEU A 353 -14.78 -5.54 -5.09
CA LEU A 353 -14.98 -4.37 -5.94
C LEU A 353 -14.28 -4.60 -7.28
N ARG A 354 -14.98 -5.29 -8.19
CA ARG A 354 -14.46 -5.56 -9.54
C ARG A 354 -14.29 -4.26 -10.34
N GLU A 355 -13.15 -4.07 -11.00
CA GLU A 355 -12.81 -2.88 -11.81
C GLU A 355 -13.00 -1.54 -11.05
N PHE A 356 -12.51 -1.48 -9.81
CA PHE A 356 -12.66 -0.33 -8.91
C PHE A 356 -11.77 0.86 -9.29
N GLY A 357 -12.32 2.08 -9.20
CA GLY A 357 -11.59 3.36 -9.32
C GLY A 357 -10.74 3.44 -10.56
N PRO A 358 -11.27 3.11 -11.76
CA PRO A 358 -10.58 2.53 -12.91
C PRO A 358 -9.07 2.51 -12.76
N GLN A 359 -8.54 1.33 -12.39
CA GLN A 359 -7.16 1.15 -11.95
C GLN A 359 -6.90 1.78 -10.57
N ALA A 360 -7.68 1.46 -9.53
CA ALA A 360 -7.39 1.87 -8.15
C ALA A 360 -6.28 1.02 -7.52
N TYR A 361 -5.27 1.68 -6.95
CA TYR A 361 -4.12 1.04 -6.36
C TYR A 361 -3.68 1.71 -5.05
N PHE A 362 -2.88 0.98 -4.25
CA PHE A 362 -2.51 1.36 -2.89
C PHE A 362 -3.70 1.63 -1.96
N VAL A 363 -4.82 0.93 -2.19
CA VAL A 363 -6.02 1.10 -1.37
C VAL A 363 -5.70 0.78 0.09
N ASN A 364 -5.99 1.73 0.98
CA ASN A 364 -5.81 1.62 2.43
C ASN A 364 -6.94 2.33 3.19
N ILE A 365 -7.01 2.07 4.49
CA ILE A 365 -7.98 2.68 5.41
C ILE A 365 -7.17 3.36 6.51
N PRO A 366 -6.96 4.70 6.46
CA PRO A 366 -6.29 5.40 7.54
C PRO A 366 -7.16 5.31 8.80
N SER A 367 -6.68 4.66 9.86
CA SER A 367 -7.48 4.42 11.06
C SER A 367 -7.94 5.71 11.73
N LYS A 368 -7.24 6.83 11.46
CA LYS A 368 -7.60 8.18 11.90
C LYS A 368 -8.99 8.60 11.44
N PHE A 369 -9.45 8.10 10.29
CA PHE A 369 -10.70 8.52 9.64
C PHE A 369 -11.78 7.44 9.68
N VAL A 370 -11.77 6.64 10.75
CA VAL A 370 -12.78 5.62 11.01
C VAL A 370 -13.72 6.13 12.10
N GLY A 371 -15.02 6.11 11.81
CA GLY A 371 -16.06 6.50 12.76
C GLY A 371 -16.43 5.35 13.71
N ASP A 372 -17.39 5.61 14.59
CA ASP A 372 -17.92 4.59 15.49
C ASP A 372 -18.78 3.57 14.74
N PHE A 373 -18.70 2.30 15.18
CA PHE A 373 -19.61 1.26 14.75
C PHE A 373 -21.00 1.49 15.34
N ASN A 374 -22.04 1.41 14.50
CA ASN A 374 -23.41 1.46 14.94
C ASN A 374 -23.99 0.02 15.04
N PRO A 375 -24.12 -0.54 16.25
CA PRO A 375 -24.63 -1.90 16.42
C PRO A 375 -26.13 -2.01 16.12
N LYS A 376 -26.87 -0.89 15.98
CA LYS A 376 -28.30 -0.95 15.64
C LYS A 376 -28.52 -1.29 14.17
N ASP A 377 -27.66 -0.79 13.28
CA ASP A 377 -27.77 -0.98 11.83
C ASP A 377 -26.57 -1.74 11.22
N GLY A 378 -25.62 -2.18 12.06
CA GLY A 378 -24.42 -2.91 11.65
C GLY A 378 -23.52 -2.10 10.73
N SER A 379 -23.57 -0.77 10.81
CA SER A 379 -22.81 0.10 9.91
C SER A 379 -21.52 0.62 10.54
N LEU A 380 -20.47 0.71 9.72
CA LEU A 380 -19.21 1.35 10.07
C LEU A 380 -18.85 2.34 8.98
N ARG A 381 -18.73 3.63 9.35
CA ARG A 381 -18.26 4.66 8.42
C ARG A 381 -16.74 4.75 8.43
N LEU A 382 -16.13 4.78 7.26
CA LEU A 382 -14.68 4.95 7.09
C LEU A 382 -14.35 5.62 5.75
N PHE A 383 -13.07 5.92 5.53
CA PHE A 383 -12.56 6.42 4.26
C PHE A 383 -11.65 5.41 3.58
N LEU A 384 -11.95 5.11 2.31
CA LEU A 384 -11.01 4.43 1.42
C LEU A 384 -10.03 5.46 0.86
N SER A 385 -8.75 5.23 1.07
CA SER A 385 -7.61 6.05 0.65
C SER A 385 -6.87 5.33 -0.47
N TYR A 386 -6.71 5.96 -1.63
CA TYR A 386 -6.07 5.34 -2.79
C TYR A 386 -5.66 6.36 -3.86
N SER A 387 -4.96 5.88 -4.89
CA SER A 387 -4.75 6.59 -6.16
C SER A 387 -5.27 5.73 -7.32
N ALA A 388 -5.50 6.34 -8.47
CA ALA A 388 -6.17 5.71 -9.60
C ALA A 388 -5.74 6.26 -10.97
N ASN A 389 -6.15 5.60 -12.06
CA ASN A 389 -5.99 6.09 -13.44
C ASN A 389 -4.54 6.41 -13.84
N PHE A 390 -3.56 5.59 -13.44
CA PHE A 390 -2.16 5.75 -13.83
C PHE A 390 -1.98 5.76 -15.36
N ASP A 391 -2.51 4.72 -16.03
CA ASP A 391 -2.42 4.58 -17.49
C ASP A 391 -3.80 4.35 -18.15
N TRP A 392 -4.82 3.99 -17.37
CA TRP A 392 -6.20 3.84 -17.86
C TRP A 392 -6.98 5.18 -17.93
N LYS A 393 -6.38 6.21 -18.52
CA LYS A 393 -6.90 7.60 -18.53
C LYS A 393 -8.16 7.82 -19.38
N LYS A 394 -8.61 6.81 -20.13
CA LYS A 394 -9.75 6.89 -21.04
C LYS A 394 -11.10 6.68 -20.36
N SER A 395 -11.12 6.16 -19.13
CA SER A 395 -12.35 5.97 -18.36
C SER A 395 -12.70 7.18 -17.51
N ALA A 396 -13.99 7.45 -17.39
CA ALA A 396 -14.49 8.39 -16.40
C ALA A 396 -14.14 7.92 -14.98
N PRO A 397 -13.90 8.85 -14.03
CA PRO A 397 -13.73 8.52 -12.62
C PRO A 397 -14.91 7.70 -12.11
N LYS A 398 -14.63 6.55 -11.49
CA LYS A 398 -15.67 5.69 -10.90
C LYS A 398 -15.15 5.01 -9.62
N PRO A 399 -15.47 5.54 -8.41
CA PRO A 399 -16.39 6.64 -8.14
C PRO A 399 -15.90 8.03 -8.58
N ALA A 400 -16.81 9.02 -8.56
CA ALA A 400 -16.44 10.42 -8.75
C ALA A 400 -15.30 10.79 -7.77
N GLY A 401 -14.28 11.48 -8.27
CA GLY A 401 -13.09 11.80 -7.47
C GLY A 401 -11.94 10.78 -7.55
N SER A 402 -12.10 9.60 -8.16
CA SER A 402 -10.96 8.73 -8.46
C SER A 402 -10.02 9.37 -9.49
N GLY A 403 -8.71 9.28 -9.30
CA GLY A 403 -7.73 9.73 -10.30
C GLY A 403 -6.31 9.71 -9.79
N TYR A 404 -5.43 10.31 -10.58
CA TYR A 404 -3.98 10.30 -10.37
C TYR A 404 -3.55 11.34 -9.32
N HIS A 405 -4.03 11.13 -8.11
CA HIS A 405 -3.93 11.97 -6.92
C HIS A 405 -4.28 11.12 -5.68
N TRP A 406 -4.17 11.69 -4.48
CA TRP A 406 -4.67 11.04 -3.27
C TRP A 406 -6.18 11.23 -3.18
N ALA A 407 -6.96 10.17 -3.33
CA ALA A 407 -8.41 10.18 -3.15
C ALA A 407 -8.81 9.65 -1.77
N LEU A 408 -9.73 10.34 -1.11
CA LEU A 408 -10.41 9.89 0.10
C LEU A 408 -11.91 9.79 -0.19
N GLN A 409 -12.44 8.56 -0.23
CA GLN A 409 -13.86 8.27 -0.46
C GLN A 409 -14.53 7.85 0.84
N GLU A 410 -15.59 8.56 1.26
CA GLU A 410 -16.40 8.14 2.40
C GLU A 410 -17.24 6.92 2.00
N VAL A 411 -17.10 5.84 2.75
CA VAL A 411 -17.89 4.63 2.58
C VAL A 411 -18.51 4.17 3.90
N ILE A 412 -19.51 3.33 3.78
CA ILE A 412 -20.13 2.62 4.90
C ILE A 412 -19.98 1.12 4.64
N LEU A 413 -19.28 0.42 5.53
CA LEU A 413 -19.38 -1.04 5.58
C LEU A 413 -20.69 -1.41 6.26
N ARG A 414 -21.48 -2.30 5.67
CA ARG A 414 -22.74 -2.78 6.26
C ARG A 414 -22.68 -4.25 6.60
N GLY A 415 -23.20 -4.60 7.77
CA GLY A 415 -23.42 -5.98 8.17
C GLY A 415 -24.69 -6.61 7.62
N SER A 416 -24.82 -7.92 7.82
CA SER A 416 -26.10 -8.61 7.65
C SER A 416 -27.06 -8.23 8.76
N HIS A 417 -28.31 -7.94 8.40
CA HIS A 417 -29.40 -7.78 9.36
C HIS A 417 -30.16 -9.09 9.57
N PRO A 418 -30.44 -9.50 10.83
CA PRO A 418 -29.92 -8.95 12.09
C PRO A 418 -28.45 -9.35 12.34
N ILE A 419 -27.72 -8.51 13.11
CA ILE A 419 -26.35 -8.82 13.54
C ILE A 419 -26.41 -10.02 14.51
N PRO A 420 -25.62 -11.09 14.29
CA PRO A 420 -25.58 -12.21 15.23
C PRO A 420 -25.15 -11.73 16.63
N SER A 421 -25.84 -12.19 17.67
CA SER A 421 -25.60 -11.79 19.08
C SER A 421 -24.19 -12.12 19.60
N THR A 422 -23.38 -12.83 18.83
CA THR A 422 -21.98 -13.19 19.13
C THR A 422 -20.96 -12.15 18.65
N VAL A 423 -21.41 -11.05 18.05
CA VAL A 423 -20.55 -10.07 17.35
C VAL A 423 -20.41 -8.73 18.11
N VAL A 424 -21.20 -8.52 19.17
CA VAL A 424 -21.18 -7.31 20.02
C VAL A 424 -20.34 -7.51 21.27
#